data_AF-A0A843U274-F1
#
_entry.id   AF-A0A843U274-F1
#
_cell.length_a   1.000
_cell.length_b   1.000
_cell.length_c   1.000
_cell.angle_alpha   90.00
_cell.angle_beta   90.00
_cell.angle_gamma   90.00
#
_symmetry.space_group_name_H-M   'P 1'
#
loop_
_entity.id
_entity.type
_entity.pdbx_description
1 polymer ?
#
loop_
_entity_poly.entity_id
_entity_poly.type
_entity_poly.pdbx_seq_one_letter_code
_entity_poly.pdbx_strand_id
1 'polypeptide(L)'
;MKLLEAVLKTGNRMNVGTNRGDAHAFKLETLLKLVDIKGADGKTTLLHFVVQEIIRAEGSRLAAANHAISCGQNHTCTLRDDLEFKKLGLVVVSGLGGELSNVKKAAAMDSEVLTGYVSKLSRGIGKVNEALKLNGPHTAHERGRRFHEAMFQFLKQAQEEILRIQSQEHIVLSLVKETAEYFHGNAAEEEAHTFRIFLIVRDFLSILDQVCKEVAKVNERTMVGSALQQVPVPGNLIMPALFLKFQSNMAETSDEDDSSLSS
;
A
#
# COMPACT_ATOMS: atom_id res chain seq x y z
N MET A 1 7.41 1.69 -7.35
CA MET A 1 6.23 1.95 -6.48
C MET A 1 4.95 1.92 -7.32
N LYS A 2 4.30 0.76 -7.42
CA LYS A 2 3.19 0.54 -8.38
C LYS A 2 1.86 1.14 -7.95
N LEU A 3 1.64 1.23 -6.63
CA LEU A 3 0.41 1.80 -6.06
C LEU A 3 0.29 3.30 -6.35
N LEU A 4 1.32 4.09 -6.04
CA LEU A 4 1.27 5.54 -6.26
C LEU A 4 1.08 5.86 -7.74
N GLU A 5 1.74 5.12 -8.63
CA GLU A 5 1.56 5.24 -10.07
C GLU A 5 0.14 4.88 -10.51
N ALA A 6 -0.42 3.79 -9.98
CA ALA A 6 -1.81 3.40 -10.26
C ALA A 6 -2.80 4.47 -9.79
N VAL A 7 -2.62 5.01 -8.58
CA VAL A 7 -3.44 6.13 -8.06
C VAL A 7 -3.33 7.35 -8.97
N LEU A 8 -2.12 7.73 -9.39
CA LEU A 8 -1.90 8.88 -10.27
C LEU A 8 -2.59 8.69 -11.63
N LYS A 9 -2.40 7.51 -12.26
CA LYS A 9 -3.01 7.17 -13.55
C LYS A 9 -4.54 7.18 -13.47
N THR A 10 -5.11 6.56 -12.43
CA THR A 10 -6.56 6.55 -12.20
C THR A 10 -7.08 7.96 -11.94
N GLY A 11 -6.38 8.73 -11.11
CA GLY A 11 -6.71 10.13 -10.82
C GLY A 11 -6.74 11.00 -12.07
N ASN A 12 -5.70 10.94 -12.90
CA ASN A 12 -5.63 11.70 -14.16
C ASN A 12 -6.77 11.30 -15.11
N ARG A 13 -7.05 10.00 -15.25
CA ARG A 13 -8.15 9.51 -16.09
C ARG A 13 -9.53 9.99 -15.61
N MET A 14 -9.75 10.07 -14.30
CA MET A 14 -11.01 10.54 -13.74
C MET A 14 -11.18 12.06 -13.82
N ASN A 15 -10.08 12.80 -13.91
CA ASN A 15 -10.06 14.27 -13.89
C ASN A 15 -9.78 14.89 -15.27
N VAL A 16 -9.90 14.11 -16.36
CA VAL A 16 -9.75 14.62 -17.73
C VAL A 16 -10.66 15.81 -17.96
N GLY A 17 -10.10 16.89 -18.50
CA GLY A 17 -10.83 18.14 -18.78
C GLY A 17 -11.06 19.04 -17.55
N THR A 18 -10.51 18.68 -16.38
CA THR A 18 -10.52 19.54 -15.18
C THR A 18 -9.12 20.07 -14.89
N ASN A 19 -9.02 21.06 -14.00
CA ASN A 19 -7.73 21.57 -13.50
C ASN A 19 -6.95 20.57 -12.62
N ARG A 20 -7.50 19.38 -12.37
CA ARG A 20 -6.84 18.27 -11.66
C ARG A 20 -6.42 17.13 -12.59
N GLY A 21 -6.68 17.24 -13.89
CA GLY A 21 -6.19 16.32 -14.91
C GLY A 21 -4.69 16.52 -15.20
N ASP A 22 -4.06 15.55 -15.87
CA ASP A 22 -2.65 15.58 -16.28
C ASP A 22 -1.65 15.96 -15.16
N ALA A 23 -1.96 15.57 -13.93
CA ALA A 23 -1.05 15.73 -12.82
C ALA A 23 0.19 14.85 -13.00
N HIS A 24 1.35 15.37 -12.60
CA HIS A 24 2.62 14.63 -12.63
C HIS A 24 2.91 13.96 -11.28
N ALA A 25 2.30 14.46 -10.21
CA ALA A 25 2.43 13.95 -8.85
C ALA A 25 1.21 14.37 -8.02
N PHE A 26 1.07 13.80 -6.83
CA PHE A 26 0.06 14.18 -5.85
C PHE A 26 0.66 14.13 -4.44
N LYS A 27 0.11 14.94 -3.51
CA LYS A 27 0.51 14.90 -2.10
C LYS A 27 0.06 13.61 -1.44
N LEU A 28 0.90 13.03 -0.59
CA LEU A 28 0.66 11.73 0.03
C LEU A 28 -0.65 11.67 0.85
N GLU A 29 -1.08 12.78 1.44
CA GLU A 29 -2.37 12.92 2.12
C GLU A 29 -3.58 12.55 1.27
N THR A 30 -3.47 12.66 -0.06
CA THR A 30 -4.53 12.28 -1.01
C THR A 30 -4.88 10.80 -0.89
N LEU A 31 -3.93 9.95 -0.48
CA LEU A 31 -4.16 8.52 -0.27
C LEU A 31 -5.27 8.24 0.75
N LEU A 32 -5.36 9.05 1.81
CA LEU A 32 -6.37 8.89 2.85
C LEU A 32 -7.78 9.25 2.37
N LYS A 33 -7.89 10.03 1.28
CA LYS A 33 -9.18 10.46 0.70
C LYS A 33 -9.76 9.43 -0.28
N LEU A 34 -8.98 8.43 -0.69
CA LEU A 34 -9.41 7.44 -1.68
C LEU A 34 -10.56 6.54 -1.18
N VAL A 35 -10.76 6.46 0.13
CA VAL A 35 -11.90 5.73 0.74
C VAL A 35 -13.18 6.53 0.78
N ASP A 36 -13.10 7.85 0.70
CA ASP A 36 -14.28 8.73 0.76
C ASP A 36 -14.96 8.85 -0.60
N ILE A 37 -14.21 8.63 -1.68
CA ILE A 37 -14.72 8.65 -3.06
C ILE A 37 -15.37 7.30 -3.33
N LYS A 38 -16.71 7.28 -3.39
CA LYS A 38 -17.52 6.06 -3.56
C LYS A 38 -18.15 6.00 -4.94
N GLY A 39 -18.33 4.78 -5.44
CA GLY A 39 -19.12 4.48 -6.63
C GLY A 39 -20.63 4.62 -6.37
N ALA A 40 -21.41 4.39 -7.42
CA ALA A 40 -22.88 4.49 -7.37
C ALA A 40 -23.54 3.53 -6.37
N ASP A 41 -22.87 2.44 -6.01
CA ASP A 41 -23.34 1.47 -5.00
C ASP A 41 -23.19 1.98 -3.55
N GLY A 42 -22.51 3.12 -3.34
CA GLY A 42 -22.23 3.69 -2.02
C GLY A 42 -21.32 2.84 -1.12
N LYS A 43 -20.78 1.72 -1.65
CA LYS A 43 -20.01 0.71 -0.92
C LYS A 43 -18.59 0.61 -1.45
N THR A 44 -18.43 0.53 -2.75
CA THR A 44 -17.13 0.39 -3.40
C THR A 44 -16.46 1.74 -3.50
N THR A 45 -15.25 1.85 -2.96
CA THR A 45 -14.47 3.10 -2.97
C THR A 45 -13.50 3.15 -4.15
N LEU A 46 -12.95 4.32 -4.45
CA LEU A 46 -11.89 4.46 -5.46
C LEU A 46 -10.68 3.57 -5.13
N LEU A 47 -10.34 3.43 -3.85
CA LEU A 47 -9.26 2.54 -3.44
C LEU A 47 -9.53 1.06 -3.78
N HIS A 48 -10.78 0.59 -3.69
CA HIS A 48 -11.13 -0.76 -4.14
C HIS A 48 -10.82 -0.97 -5.61
N PHE A 49 -11.20 -0.01 -6.45
CA PHE A 49 -10.94 -0.06 -7.89
C PHE A 49 -9.43 -0.05 -8.18
N VAL A 50 -8.67 0.83 -7.54
CA VAL A 50 -7.20 0.88 -7.70
C VAL A 50 -6.56 -0.44 -7.28
N VAL A 51 -6.98 -1.03 -6.16
CA VAL A 51 -6.48 -2.33 -5.70
C VAL A 51 -6.80 -3.44 -6.70
N GLN A 52 -8.02 -3.49 -7.24
CA GLN A 52 -8.41 -4.47 -8.27
C GLN A 52 -7.57 -4.34 -9.55
N GLU A 53 -7.29 -3.12 -9.99
CA GLU A 53 -6.46 -2.87 -11.17
C GLU A 53 -5.01 -3.30 -10.96
N ILE A 54 -4.44 -3.06 -9.77
CA ILE A 54 -3.10 -3.56 -9.41
C ILE A 54 -3.09 -5.08 -9.39
N ILE A 55 -4.10 -5.70 -8.77
CA ILE A 55 -4.24 -7.17 -8.72
C ILE A 55 -4.26 -7.75 -10.13
N ARG A 56 -5.04 -7.16 -11.04
CA ARG A 56 -5.14 -7.59 -12.44
C ARG A 56 -3.80 -7.45 -13.16
N ALA A 57 -3.18 -6.27 -13.10
CA ALA A 57 -1.93 -5.99 -13.79
C ALA A 57 -0.75 -6.85 -13.28
N GLU A 58 -0.62 -6.98 -11.96
CA GLU A 58 0.46 -7.77 -11.34
C GLU A 58 0.24 -9.26 -11.47
N GLY A 59 -1.01 -9.71 -11.37
CA GLY A 59 -1.40 -11.09 -11.61
C GLY A 59 -0.99 -11.56 -13.01
N SER A 60 -1.38 -10.80 -14.03
CA SER A 60 -1.01 -11.10 -15.43
C SER A 60 0.50 -11.07 -15.65
N ARG A 61 1.22 -10.11 -15.05
CA ARG A 61 2.68 -10.00 -15.19
C ARG A 61 3.41 -11.19 -14.55
N LEU A 62 3.01 -11.60 -13.35
CA LEU A 62 3.61 -12.74 -12.65
C LEU A 62 3.28 -14.06 -13.34
N ALA A 63 2.05 -14.20 -13.84
CA ALA A 63 1.64 -15.33 -14.66
C ALA A 63 2.50 -15.48 -15.92
N ALA A 64 2.69 -14.39 -16.66
CA ALA A 64 3.52 -14.38 -17.86
C ALA A 64 4.98 -14.74 -17.55
N ALA A 65 5.53 -14.26 -16.43
CA ALA A 65 6.88 -14.60 -15.99
C ALA A 65 7.01 -16.10 -15.62
N ASN A 66 5.99 -16.68 -14.97
CA ASN A 66 5.98 -18.10 -14.62
C ASN A 66 5.78 -19.01 -15.84
N HIS A 67 4.95 -18.59 -16.81
CA HIS A 67 4.75 -19.31 -18.07
C HIS A 67 5.95 -19.24 -19.02
N ALA A 68 6.75 -18.17 -18.97
CA ALA A 68 7.99 -18.08 -19.74
C ALA A 68 9.03 -19.14 -19.31
N ILE A 69 8.93 -19.67 -18.07
CA ILE A 69 9.78 -20.75 -17.55
C ILE A 69 9.24 -22.14 -17.97
N SER A 70 7.94 -22.25 -18.26
CA SER A 70 7.27 -23.51 -18.62
C SER A 70 6.88 -23.48 -20.10
N CYS A 71 7.82 -23.83 -20.97
CA CYS A 71 7.64 -23.82 -22.42
C CYS A 71 6.50 -24.75 -22.90
N GLY A 72 5.64 -24.24 -23.79
CA GLY A 72 5.04 -25.05 -24.85
C GLY A 72 3.54 -25.39 -24.82
N GLN A 73 2.64 -24.58 -24.24
CA GLN A 73 1.20 -24.78 -24.48
C GLN A 73 0.46 -23.50 -24.87
N ASN A 74 -0.22 -23.58 -26.03
CA ASN A 74 -1.29 -22.67 -26.45
C ASN A 74 -2.46 -22.82 -25.46
N HIS A 75 -2.36 -22.18 -24.29
CA HIS A 75 -3.43 -22.20 -23.31
C HIS A 75 -4.42 -21.07 -23.61
N THR A 76 -5.63 -21.46 -24.00
CA THR A 76 -6.81 -20.62 -23.83
C THR A 76 -6.96 -20.29 -22.35
N CYS A 77 -7.06 -18.99 -22.02
CA CYS A 77 -7.16 -18.49 -20.66
C CYS A 77 -8.40 -19.10 -19.98
N THR A 78 -8.22 -20.00 -19.03
CA THR A 78 -9.33 -20.64 -18.31
C THR A 78 -9.74 -19.79 -17.09
N LEU A 79 -10.97 -19.99 -16.59
CA LEU A 79 -11.44 -19.33 -15.36
C LEU A 79 -10.56 -19.65 -14.13
N ARG A 80 -9.88 -20.80 -14.14
CA ARG A 80 -8.95 -21.20 -13.07
C ARG A 80 -7.65 -20.39 -13.13
N ASP A 81 -7.18 -20.05 -14.32
CA ASP A 81 -6.00 -19.21 -14.51
C ASP A 81 -6.27 -17.77 -14.04
N ASP A 82 -7.44 -17.21 -14.37
CA ASP A 82 -7.84 -15.87 -13.90
C ASP A 82 -7.86 -15.77 -12.35
N LEU A 83 -8.29 -16.84 -11.68
CA LEU A 83 -8.32 -16.90 -10.22
C LEU A 83 -6.92 -16.92 -9.61
N GLU A 84 -6.02 -17.74 -10.15
CA GLU A 84 -4.62 -17.80 -9.70
C GLU A 84 -3.90 -16.47 -9.98
N PHE A 85 -4.20 -15.80 -11.10
CA PHE A 85 -3.65 -14.47 -11.40
C PHE A 85 -4.08 -13.43 -10.37
N LYS A 86 -5.38 -13.40 -10.04
CA LYS A 86 -5.91 -12.51 -9.01
C LYS A 86 -5.30 -12.79 -7.64
N LYS A 87 -5.06 -14.06 -7.31
CA LYS A 87 -4.39 -14.44 -6.05
C LYS A 87 -2.94 -13.94 -6.01
N LEU A 88 -2.18 -14.12 -7.09
CA LEU A 88 -0.80 -13.63 -7.20
C LEU A 88 -0.73 -12.11 -7.08
N GLY A 89 -1.60 -11.38 -7.80
CA GLY A 89 -1.68 -9.93 -7.72
C GLY A 89 -2.08 -9.42 -6.34
N LEU A 90 -2.99 -10.13 -5.65
CA LEU A 90 -3.41 -9.78 -4.30
C LEU A 90 -2.25 -9.89 -3.29
N VAL A 91 -1.39 -10.91 -3.42
CA VAL A 91 -0.19 -11.05 -2.57
C VAL A 91 0.74 -9.85 -2.72
N VAL A 92 0.91 -9.31 -3.93
CA VAL A 92 1.76 -8.14 -4.16
C VAL A 92 1.26 -6.91 -3.41
N VAL A 93 -0.02 -6.58 -3.56
CA VAL A 93 -0.57 -5.36 -2.92
C VAL A 93 -0.74 -5.53 -1.41
N SER A 94 -1.08 -6.73 -0.92
CA SER A 94 -1.20 -7.00 0.53
C SER A 94 0.16 -7.16 1.23
N GLY A 95 1.24 -7.44 0.50
CA GLY A 95 2.60 -7.50 1.04
C GLY A 95 3.18 -6.15 1.43
N LEU A 96 2.64 -5.04 0.91
CA LEU A 96 3.18 -3.69 1.12
C LEU A 96 3.25 -3.30 2.61
N GLY A 97 2.27 -3.73 3.41
CA GLY A 97 2.27 -3.49 4.87
C GLY A 97 3.44 -4.16 5.60
N GLY A 98 3.96 -5.27 5.08
CA GLY A 98 5.14 -5.96 5.60
C GLY A 98 6.43 -5.26 5.22
N GLU A 99 6.57 -4.85 3.97
CA GLU A 99 7.73 -4.09 3.46
C GLU A 99 7.92 -2.77 4.21
N LEU A 100 6.81 -2.13 4.61
CA LEU A 100 6.80 -0.86 5.35
C LEU A 100 6.53 -1.04 6.85
N SER A 101 6.85 -2.20 7.42
CA SER A 101 6.55 -2.51 8.83
C SER A 101 7.16 -1.52 9.85
N ASN A 102 8.34 -0.96 9.55
CA ASN A 102 9.00 0.03 10.40
C ASN A 102 8.29 1.39 10.42
N VAL A 103 7.45 1.70 9.43
CA VAL A 103 6.67 2.95 9.40
C VAL A 103 5.76 3.05 10.61
N LYS A 104 5.16 1.94 11.06
CA LYS A 104 4.28 1.94 12.24
C LYS A 104 5.03 2.35 13.52
N LYS A 105 6.30 1.96 13.63
CA LYS A 105 7.17 2.34 14.75
C LYS A 105 7.61 3.80 14.64
N ALA A 106 8.00 4.23 13.44
CA ALA A 106 8.37 5.62 13.18
C ALA A 106 7.20 6.60 13.43
N ALA A 107 5.98 6.20 13.08
CA ALA A 107 4.75 6.95 13.32
C ALA A 107 4.40 7.11 14.81
N ALA A 108 4.96 6.29 15.69
CA ALA A 108 4.78 6.38 17.15
C ALA A 108 5.94 7.11 17.84
N MET A 109 6.95 7.54 17.09
CA MET A 109 8.12 8.24 17.63
C MET A 109 7.76 9.68 17.97
N ASP A 110 8.20 10.13 19.15
CA ASP A 110 8.21 11.54 19.53
C ASP A 110 9.63 12.08 19.41
N SER A 111 9.88 12.88 18.37
CA SER A 111 11.21 13.41 18.08
C SER A 111 11.66 14.46 19.09
N GLU A 112 10.74 15.27 19.63
CA GLU A 112 11.09 16.30 20.61
C GLU A 112 11.54 15.67 21.92
N VAL A 113 10.86 14.60 22.35
CA VAL A 113 11.25 13.82 23.51
C VAL A 113 12.61 13.14 23.31
N LEU A 114 12.86 12.57 22.12
CA LEU A 114 14.17 11.98 21.78
C LEU A 114 15.29 13.02 21.86
N THR A 115 15.13 14.17 21.21
CA THR A 115 16.09 15.28 21.26
C THR A 115 16.29 15.82 22.67
N GLY A 116 15.22 15.85 23.47
CA GLY A 116 15.27 16.15 24.89
C GLY A 116 16.15 15.17 25.66
N TYR A 117 16.05 13.86 25.41
CA TYR A 117 16.89 12.85 26.06
C TYR A 117 18.35 12.95 25.64
N VAL A 118 18.64 13.10 24.34
CA VAL A 118 20.02 13.24 23.85
C VAL A 118 20.68 14.49 24.45
N SER A 119 19.95 15.60 24.52
CA SER A 119 20.42 16.84 25.16
C SER A 119 20.65 16.68 26.66
N LYS A 120 19.79 15.94 27.37
CA LYS A 120 19.97 15.64 28.81
C LYS A 120 21.21 14.79 29.03
N LEU A 121 21.46 13.80 28.18
CA LEU A 121 22.62 12.93 28.29
C LEU A 121 23.93 13.70 28.06
N SER A 122 23.99 14.52 27.01
CA SER A 122 25.13 15.40 26.72
C SER A 122 25.43 16.39 27.85
N ARG A 123 24.38 17.03 28.41
CA ARG A 123 24.52 17.93 29.56
C ARG A 123 24.95 17.18 30.82
N GLY A 124 24.39 15.99 31.04
CA GLY A 124 24.70 15.13 32.18
C GLY A 124 26.17 14.74 32.21
N ILE A 125 26.71 14.27 31.07
CA ILE A 125 28.13 13.89 30.99
C ILE A 125 29.05 15.10 31.19
N GLY A 126 28.66 16.28 30.68
CA GLY A 126 29.37 17.53 30.93
C GLY A 126 29.47 17.85 32.43
N LYS A 127 28.37 17.72 33.18
CA LYS A 127 28.37 17.93 34.64
C LYS A 127 29.26 16.93 35.38
N VAL A 128 29.27 15.67 34.97
CA VAL A 128 30.15 14.65 35.57
C VAL A 128 31.62 14.98 35.32
N ASN A 129 31.96 15.42 34.10
CA ASN A 129 33.31 15.84 33.75
C ASN A 129 33.79 17.02 34.61
N GLU A 130 32.96 18.05 34.76
CA GLU A 130 33.28 19.21 35.61
C GLU A 130 33.43 18.81 37.09
N ALA A 131 32.54 17.96 37.60
CA ALA A 131 32.66 17.44 38.97
C ALA A 131 33.96 16.65 39.17
N LEU A 132 34.39 15.85 38.19
CA LEU A 132 35.64 15.08 38.30
C LEU A 132 36.88 15.98 38.28
N LYS A 133 36.87 17.04 37.45
CA LYS A 133 37.95 18.05 37.40
C LYS A 133 38.09 18.80 38.72
N LEU A 134 36.97 19.24 39.31
CA LEU A 134 36.96 19.99 40.56
C LEU A 134 37.45 19.16 41.76
N ASN A 135 37.23 17.84 41.74
CA ASN A 135 37.68 16.96 42.81
C ASN A 135 39.18 16.59 42.73
N GLY A 136 39.85 16.89 41.62
CA GLY A 136 41.28 16.64 41.39
C GLY A 136 41.74 15.18 41.55
N PRO A 137 42.95 14.83 41.09
CA PRO A 137 43.58 13.53 41.40
C PRO A 137 44.17 13.48 42.82
N HIS A 138 44.05 14.56 43.60
CA HIS A 138 44.78 14.80 44.86
C HIS A 138 44.23 14.07 46.10
N THR A 139 43.41 13.03 45.93
CA THR A 139 43.10 12.16 47.06
C THR A 139 44.34 11.30 47.38
N ALA A 140 45.05 11.61 48.46
CA ALA A 140 46.14 10.76 48.97
C ALA A 140 45.68 9.31 49.25
N HIS A 141 44.37 9.11 49.41
CA HIS A 141 43.73 7.83 49.69
C HIS A 141 43.55 6.97 48.42
N GLU A 142 43.98 5.72 48.47
CA GLU A 142 43.85 4.72 47.39
C GLU A 142 42.42 4.58 46.83
N ARG A 143 41.40 4.68 47.69
CA ARG A 143 39.98 4.65 47.29
C ARG A 143 39.60 5.77 46.34
N GLY A 144 40.10 6.99 46.57
CA GLY A 144 39.81 8.14 45.71
C GLY A 144 40.51 8.03 44.35
N ARG A 145 41.73 7.48 44.31
CA ARG A 145 42.43 7.16 43.05
C ARG A 145 41.67 6.16 42.20
N ARG A 146 41.22 5.05 42.79
CA ARG A 146 40.45 4.01 42.08
C ARG A 146 39.11 4.55 41.54
N PHE A 147 38.44 5.42 42.30
CA PHE A 147 37.25 6.11 41.84
C PHE A 147 37.56 7.02 40.64
N HIS A 148 38.62 7.83 40.72
CA HIS A 148 38.99 8.74 39.65
C HIS A 148 39.32 7.99 38.35
N GLU A 149 40.08 6.90 38.44
CA GLU A 149 40.41 6.04 37.30
C GLU A 149 39.16 5.41 36.65
N ALA A 150 38.25 4.86 37.47
CA ALA A 150 36.99 4.31 36.98
C ALA A 150 36.11 5.37 36.31
N MET A 151 35.98 6.56 36.92
CA MET A 151 35.22 7.68 36.38
C MET A 151 35.83 8.25 35.10
N PHE A 152 37.15 8.26 34.99
CA PHE A 152 37.84 8.68 33.77
C PHE A 152 37.53 7.74 32.59
N GLN A 153 37.56 6.42 32.82
CA GLN A 153 37.20 5.44 31.79
C GLN A 153 35.71 5.54 31.41
N PHE A 154 34.83 5.69 32.40
CA PHE A 154 33.41 5.94 32.17
C PHE A 154 33.17 7.19 31.32
N LEU A 155 33.81 8.32 31.67
CA LEU A 155 33.68 9.58 30.92
C LEU A 155 34.12 9.41 29.47
N LYS A 156 35.28 8.79 29.25
CA LYS A 156 35.80 8.55 27.90
C LYS A 156 34.81 7.77 27.04
N GLN A 157 34.29 6.65 27.54
CA GLN A 157 33.35 5.80 26.81
C GLN A 157 32.00 6.49 26.60
N ALA A 158 31.45 7.10 27.65
CA ALA A 158 30.16 7.77 27.57
C ALA A 158 30.21 8.95 26.59
N GLN A 159 31.28 9.74 26.58
CA GLN A 159 31.38 10.90 25.71
C GLN A 159 31.49 10.51 24.23
N GLU A 160 32.21 9.42 23.92
CA GLU A 160 32.24 8.83 22.57
C GLU A 160 30.85 8.36 22.12
N GLU A 161 30.16 7.58 22.96
CA GLU A 161 28.83 7.05 22.64
C GLU A 161 27.77 8.16 22.52
N ILE A 162 27.85 9.20 23.34
CA ILE A 162 26.95 10.35 23.28
C ILE A 162 27.14 11.12 21.98
N LEU A 163 28.39 11.37 21.57
CA LEU A 163 28.68 12.02 20.29
C LEU A 163 28.18 11.19 19.11
N ARG A 164 28.31 9.86 19.18
CA ARG A 164 27.78 8.92 18.18
C ARG A 164 26.26 9.03 18.08
N ILE A 165 25.54 9.03 19.22
CA ILE A 165 24.09 9.17 19.27
C ILE A 165 23.64 10.53 18.72
N GLN A 166 24.31 11.63 19.10
CA GLN A 166 24.01 12.98 18.59
C GLN A 166 24.16 13.07 17.06
N SER A 167 25.23 12.45 16.53
CA SER A 167 25.47 12.42 15.09
C SER A 167 24.39 11.60 14.36
N GLN A 168 24.03 10.43 14.90
CA GLN A 168 22.97 9.58 14.35
C GLN A 168 21.61 10.26 14.38
N GLU A 169 21.27 10.92 15.48
CA GLU A 169 20.04 11.73 15.60
C GLU A 169 19.97 12.77 14.49
N HIS A 170 21.03 13.57 14.31
CA HIS A 170 21.07 14.60 13.28
C HIS A 170 20.88 14.02 11.87
N ILE A 171 21.58 12.93 11.55
CA ILE A 171 21.45 12.26 10.24
C ILE A 171 20.01 11.76 10.03
N VAL A 172 19.42 11.09 11.01
CA VAL A 172 18.07 10.55 10.92
C VAL A 172 17.04 11.67 10.75
N LEU A 173 17.12 12.75 11.52
CA LEU A 173 16.20 13.88 11.40
C LEU A 173 16.33 14.56 10.02
N SER A 174 17.53 14.67 9.48
CA SER A 174 17.75 15.20 8.13
C SER A 174 17.13 14.30 7.05
N LEU A 175 17.28 12.98 7.16
CA LEU A 175 16.65 12.03 6.22
C LEU A 175 15.12 12.09 6.29
N VAL A 176 14.56 12.23 7.49
CA VAL A 176 13.11 12.41 7.68
C VAL A 176 12.64 13.70 7.02
N LYS A 177 13.42 14.80 7.14
CA LYS A 177 13.14 16.07 6.47
C LYS A 177 13.17 15.96 4.95
N GLU A 178 14.23 15.39 4.37
CA GLU A 178 14.32 15.16 2.92
C GLU A 178 13.17 14.30 2.40
N THR A 179 12.80 13.25 3.14
CA THR A 179 11.67 12.37 2.78
C THR A 179 10.35 13.13 2.83
N ALA A 180 10.12 13.97 3.85
CA ALA A 180 8.92 14.78 3.96
C ALA A 180 8.82 15.79 2.80
N GLU A 181 9.92 16.49 2.50
CA GLU A 181 10.03 17.44 1.40
C GLU A 181 9.76 16.78 0.03
N TYR A 182 10.25 15.56 -0.19
CA TYR A 182 10.00 14.82 -1.44
C TYR A 182 8.50 14.59 -1.69
N PHE A 183 7.72 14.26 -0.66
CA PHE A 183 6.29 13.92 -0.81
C PHE A 183 5.31 15.07 -0.55
N HIS A 184 5.73 16.14 0.13
CA HIS A 184 4.89 17.30 0.46
C HIS A 184 5.30 18.59 -0.26
N GLY A 185 6.50 18.64 -0.83
CA GLY A 185 7.09 19.84 -1.43
C GLY A 185 7.75 20.74 -0.37
N ASN A 186 8.39 21.82 -0.83
CA ASN A 186 9.11 22.76 0.02
C ASN A 186 8.12 23.76 0.66
N ALA A 187 7.30 23.30 1.62
CA ALA A 187 6.47 24.17 2.43
C ALA A 187 7.29 24.59 3.67
N ALA A 188 7.86 25.80 3.63
CA ALA A 188 8.61 26.40 4.73
C ALA A 188 7.81 26.54 6.05
N GLU A 189 6.52 26.17 6.06
CA GLU A 189 5.60 26.23 7.20
C GLU A 189 5.32 24.86 7.86
N GLU A 190 5.81 23.74 7.31
CA GLU A 190 5.53 22.38 7.81
C GLU A 190 6.66 21.75 8.65
N GLU A 191 7.65 22.51 9.15
CA GLU A 191 8.71 21.97 10.02
C GLU A 191 8.17 21.29 11.28
N ALA A 192 6.98 21.70 11.77
CA ALA A 192 6.31 21.07 12.91
C ALA A 192 5.78 19.65 12.63
N HIS A 193 5.84 19.18 11.37
CA HIS A 193 5.15 17.97 10.93
C HIS A 193 6.03 17.03 10.10
N THR A 194 7.35 17.07 10.24
CA THR A 194 8.27 16.21 9.48
C THR A 194 7.96 14.70 9.63
N PHE A 195 7.44 14.29 10.79
CA PHE A 195 7.03 12.90 11.05
C PHE A 195 5.60 12.55 10.59
N ARG A 196 4.79 13.55 10.18
CA ARG A 196 3.41 13.36 9.70
C ARG A 196 3.34 12.41 8.51
N ILE A 197 4.39 12.37 7.69
CA ILE A 197 4.50 11.41 6.60
C ILE A 197 4.34 9.96 7.07
N PHE A 198 4.91 9.59 8.22
CA PHE A 198 4.78 8.24 8.77
C PHE A 198 3.36 7.97 9.28
N LEU A 199 2.67 8.97 9.83
CA LEU A 199 1.26 8.86 10.23
C LEU A 199 0.37 8.57 9.01
N ILE A 200 0.54 9.36 7.94
CA ILE A 200 -0.21 9.21 6.69
C ILE A 200 0.00 7.81 6.12
N VAL A 201 1.25 7.36 6.00
CA VAL A 201 1.55 6.03 5.44
C VAL A 201 1.02 4.92 6.36
N ARG A 202 1.17 5.04 7.69
CA ARG A 202 0.62 4.07 8.64
C ARG A 202 -0.89 3.90 8.45
N ASP A 203 -1.62 5.01 8.45
CA ASP A 203 -3.08 5.01 8.39
C ASP A 203 -3.57 4.51 7.03
N PHE A 204 -2.90 4.93 5.96
CA PHE A 204 -3.18 4.42 4.63
C PHE A 204 -2.91 2.91 4.52
N LEU A 205 -1.83 2.38 5.08
CA LEU A 205 -1.55 0.94 5.08
C LEU A 205 -2.64 0.17 5.83
N SER A 206 -3.14 0.68 6.96
CA SER A 206 -4.26 0.07 7.67
C SER A 206 -5.55 0.05 6.85
N ILE A 207 -5.81 1.12 6.09
CA ILE A 207 -6.93 1.18 5.15
C ILE A 207 -6.73 0.18 4.00
N LEU A 208 -5.54 0.14 3.40
CA LEU A 208 -5.20 -0.76 2.31
C LEU A 208 -5.36 -2.23 2.72
N ASP A 209 -4.89 -2.60 3.92
CA ASP A 209 -5.04 -3.94 4.48
C ASP A 209 -6.52 -4.35 4.57
N GLN A 210 -7.39 -3.41 4.95
CA GLN A 210 -8.83 -3.65 5.05
C GLN A 210 -9.46 -3.85 3.66
N VAL A 211 -9.13 -2.98 2.70
CA VAL A 211 -9.62 -3.10 1.31
C VAL A 211 -9.15 -4.40 0.67
N CYS A 212 -7.89 -4.81 0.87
CA CYS A 212 -7.39 -6.09 0.38
C CYS A 212 -8.19 -7.28 0.90
N LYS A 213 -8.59 -7.27 2.19
CA LYS A 213 -9.46 -8.31 2.77
C LYS A 213 -10.86 -8.30 2.18
N GLU A 214 -11.41 -7.13 1.89
CA GLU A 214 -12.74 -6.99 1.27
C GLU A 214 -12.73 -7.52 -0.17
N VAL A 215 -11.72 -7.15 -0.97
CA VAL A 215 -11.53 -7.65 -2.34
C VAL A 215 -11.30 -9.16 -2.35
N ALA A 216 -10.53 -9.70 -1.40
CA ALA A 216 -10.32 -11.15 -1.27
C ALA A 216 -11.65 -11.90 -1.07
N LYS A 217 -12.51 -11.42 -0.16
CA LYS A 217 -13.84 -12.02 0.10
C LYS A 217 -14.75 -11.96 -1.12
N VAL A 218 -14.73 -10.85 -1.87
CA VAL A 218 -15.51 -10.72 -3.10
C VAL A 218 -15.03 -11.74 -4.14
N ASN A 219 -13.72 -11.89 -4.30
CA ASN A 219 -13.14 -12.85 -5.23
C ASN A 219 -13.51 -14.30 -4.86
N GLU A 220 -13.52 -14.64 -3.57
CA GLU A 220 -13.97 -15.95 -3.06
C GLU A 220 -15.48 -16.19 -3.27
N ARG A 221 -16.33 -15.17 -3.13
CA ARG A 221 -17.79 -15.31 -3.35
C ARG A 221 -18.14 -15.49 -4.82
N THR A 222 -17.47 -14.78 -5.72
CA THR A 222 -17.60 -14.97 -7.17
C THR A 222 -17.22 -16.41 -7.58
N MET A 223 -16.26 -17.03 -6.87
CA MET A 223 -15.86 -18.42 -7.06
C MET A 223 -16.99 -19.41 -6.69
N VAL A 224 -17.71 -19.18 -5.59
CA VAL A 224 -18.83 -20.05 -5.14
C VAL A 224 -20.05 -19.89 -6.05
N GLY A 225 -20.35 -18.66 -6.51
CA GLY A 225 -21.47 -18.41 -7.44
C GLY A 225 -21.27 -19.07 -8.81
N SER A 226 -20.05 -19.06 -9.35
CA SER A 226 -19.73 -19.69 -10.64
C SER A 226 -19.61 -21.21 -10.58
N ALA A 227 -19.26 -21.79 -9.42
CA ALA A 227 -19.24 -23.25 -9.22
C ALA A 227 -20.66 -23.86 -9.23
N LEU A 228 -21.67 -23.14 -8.78
CA LEU A 228 -23.07 -23.58 -8.82
C LEU A 228 -23.69 -23.53 -10.24
N GLN A 229 -23.09 -22.81 -11.18
CA GLN A 229 -23.50 -22.77 -12.59
C GLN A 229 -22.87 -23.88 -13.45
N GLN A 230 -22.00 -24.73 -12.89
CA GLN A 230 -21.36 -25.86 -13.60
C GLN A 230 -21.98 -27.22 -13.24
N VAL A 231 -23.31 -27.30 -13.09
CA VAL A 231 -24.00 -28.60 -13.07
C VAL A 231 -23.97 -29.17 -14.50
N PRO A 232 -23.38 -30.35 -14.74
CA PRO A 232 -23.44 -30.97 -16.06
C PRO A 232 -24.88 -31.36 -16.38
N VAL A 233 -25.40 -30.92 -17.53
CA VAL A 233 -26.63 -31.49 -18.09
C VAL A 233 -26.36 -32.96 -18.39
N PRO A 234 -27.11 -33.93 -17.83
CA PRO A 234 -26.94 -35.33 -18.19
C PRO A 234 -27.40 -35.54 -19.64
N GLY A 235 -26.45 -35.86 -20.52
CA GLY A 235 -26.73 -36.27 -21.89
C GLY A 235 -27.32 -37.68 -21.94
N ASN A 236 -28.58 -37.80 -22.36
CA ASN A 236 -29.05 -38.74 -23.37
C ASN A 236 -30.59 -38.76 -23.38
N LEU A 237 -31.18 -38.21 -24.44
CA LEU A 237 -32.44 -38.74 -24.96
C LEU A 237 -32.26 -38.97 -26.46
N ILE A 238 -32.17 -40.25 -26.78
CA ILE A 238 -32.19 -40.83 -28.12
C ILE A 238 -33.50 -40.39 -28.78
N MET A 239 -33.39 -39.70 -29.92
CA MET A 239 -34.51 -39.48 -30.84
C MET A 239 -34.87 -40.80 -31.53
N PRO A 240 -36.17 -41.13 -31.67
CA PRO A 240 -36.65 -41.89 -32.81
C PRO A 240 -37.38 -40.94 -33.75
N ALA A 241 -36.88 -40.81 -34.98
CA ALA A 241 -37.71 -40.37 -36.09
C ALA A 241 -38.73 -41.47 -36.41
N LEU A 242 -39.98 -41.12 -36.74
CA LEU A 242 -40.77 -41.64 -37.86
C LEU A 242 -42.21 -41.05 -37.85
N PHE A 243 -42.48 -40.25 -38.88
CA PHE A 243 -43.74 -39.92 -39.57
C PHE A 243 -45.12 -40.31 -38.97
N LEU A 244 -46.06 -39.34 -38.94
CA LEU A 244 -47.29 -39.43 -39.74
C LEU A 244 -47.93 -38.05 -40.00
N LYS A 245 -48.35 -37.85 -41.26
CA LYS A 245 -49.17 -36.76 -41.81
C LYS A 245 -50.54 -36.64 -41.13
N PHE A 246 -51.06 -35.41 -41.01
CA PHE A 246 -52.44 -35.08 -41.42
C PHE A 246 -52.58 -33.60 -41.83
N GLN A 247 -53.08 -33.39 -43.06
CA GLN A 247 -53.70 -32.17 -43.64
C GLN A 247 -54.88 -31.69 -42.75
N SER A 248 -55.46 -30.49 -42.78
CA SER A 248 -55.54 -29.29 -43.65
C SER A 248 -56.45 -28.28 -42.91
N ASN A 249 -56.25 -26.95 -42.95
CA ASN A 249 -57.00 -25.95 -43.75
C ASN A 249 -56.58 -24.56 -43.22
N MET A 250 -56.06 -23.62 -44.02
CA MET A 250 -56.75 -22.66 -44.91
C MET A 250 -57.52 -21.52 -44.20
N ALA A 251 -56.92 -20.33 -44.21
CA ALA A 251 -57.47 -18.96 -44.35
C ALA A 251 -56.29 -17.98 -44.06
N GLU A 252 -55.58 -17.38 -45.02
CA GLU A 252 -55.92 -16.15 -45.79
C GLU A 252 -56.67 -15.11 -44.92
N THR A 253 -56.14 -13.91 -44.64
CA THR A 253 -56.01 -12.72 -45.54
C THR A 253 -54.92 -11.74 -45.03
N SER A 254 -54.08 -11.13 -45.89
CA SER A 254 -54.13 -9.72 -46.42
C SER A 254 -54.17 -8.62 -45.35
N ASP A 255 -53.37 -7.53 -45.32
CA ASP A 255 -52.75 -6.72 -46.38
C ASP A 255 -51.50 -5.94 -45.90
N GLU A 256 -50.77 -5.40 -46.88
CA GLU A 256 -49.53 -4.60 -46.86
C GLU A 256 -49.71 -3.09 -46.56
N ASP A 257 -48.58 -2.36 -46.66
CA ASP A 257 -48.36 -0.91 -46.82
C ASP A 257 -48.28 -0.04 -45.53
N ASP A 258 -47.40 0.94 -45.36
CA ASP A 258 -46.53 1.68 -46.29
C ASP A 258 -45.35 2.38 -45.54
N SER A 259 -44.56 3.09 -46.32
CA SER A 259 -43.18 3.51 -46.22
C SER A 259 -42.91 4.85 -45.51
N SER A 260 -41.63 5.03 -45.15
CA SER A 260 -40.81 6.26 -45.15
C SER A 260 -41.38 7.65 -44.81
N LEU A 261 -40.68 8.39 -43.94
CA LEU A 261 -40.40 9.82 -44.15
C LEU A 261 -39.05 10.22 -43.54
N SER A 262 -38.35 11.02 -44.33
CA SER A 262 -37.00 11.58 -44.24
C SER A 262 -36.83 12.70 -43.21
N SER A 263 -35.57 12.95 -42.84
CA SER A 263 -35.03 14.27 -42.49
C SER A 263 -33.65 14.42 -43.11
#